data_AF-A0AB74UA48-F1
#
_entry.id   AF-A0AB74UA48-F1
#
_cell.length_a   1.000
_cell.length_b   1.000
_cell.length_c   1.000
_cell.angle_alpha   90.00
_cell.angle_beta   90.00
_cell.angle_gamma   90.00
#
_symmetry.space_group_name_H-M   'P 1'
#
loop_
_entity.id
_entity.type
_entity.pdbx_description
1 polymer ?
#
loop_
_entity_poly.entity_id
_entity_poly.type
_entity_poly.pdbx_seq_one_letter_code
_entity_poly.pdbx_strand_id
1 'polypeptide(L)' 'MPHHKSVSVDIDPDTQRLLEAVRQQQGLDTLDQAAEFLTRLRMRKAARRAAGPRHLAPVRGNR' A
#
# COMPACT_ATOMS: atom_id res chain seq x y z
N MET A 1 -16.10 -15.15 -4.98
CA MET A 1 -16.51 -14.28 -3.86
C MET A 1 -15.23 -13.81 -3.15
N PRO A 2 -14.87 -12.51 -3.16
CA PRO A 2 -13.73 -12.04 -2.40
C PRO A 2 -14.01 -12.20 -0.90
N HIS A 3 -13.14 -12.89 -0.19
CA HIS A 3 -13.22 -13.04 1.27
C HIS A 3 -12.68 -11.77 1.92
N HIS A 4 -13.55 -10.99 2.58
CA HIS A 4 -13.12 -9.86 3.40
C HIS A 4 -12.63 -10.41 4.75
N LYS A 5 -11.34 -10.20 5.06
CA LYS A 5 -10.78 -10.54 6.37
C LYS A 5 -10.63 -9.25 7.15
N SER A 6 -11.42 -9.10 8.22
CA SER A 6 -11.28 -7.98 9.15
C SER A 6 -10.21 -8.31 10.20
N VAL A 7 -9.45 -7.28 10.58
CA VAL A 7 -8.46 -7.33 11.66
C VAL A 7 -8.65 -6.06 12.47
N SER A 8 -8.82 -6.19 13.78
CA SER A 8 -8.88 -5.06 14.71
C SER A 8 -7.48 -4.74 15.22
N VAL A 9 -7.14 -3.46 15.28
CA VAL A 9 -5.85 -2.97 15.77
C VAL A 9 -6.10 -1.73 16.62
N ASP A 10 -5.53 -1.71 17.81
CA ASP A 10 -5.51 -0.50 18.63
C ASP A 10 -4.52 0.49 18.03
N ILE A 11 -4.98 1.71 17.77
CA ILE A 11 -4.15 2.78 17.22
C ILE A 11 -3.98 3.90 18.22
N ASP A 12 -2.79 4.49 18.25
CA ASP A 12 -2.51 5.67 19.06
C ASP A 12 -3.18 6.93 18.45
N PRO A 13 -3.34 8.00 19.26
CA PRO A 13 -4.00 9.23 18.80
C PRO A 13 -3.30 9.92 17.63
N ASP A 14 -1.97 9.82 17.50
CA ASP A 14 -1.23 10.46 16.40
C ASP A 14 -1.44 9.70 15.10
N THR A 15 -1.46 8.37 15.16
CA THR A 15 -1.86 7.53 14.02
C THR A 15 -3.28 7.84 13.57
N GLN A 16 -4.22 8.03 14.51
CA GLN A 16 -5.59 8.40 14.18
C GLN A 16 -5.65 9.76 13.46
N ARG A 17 -4.91 10.78 13.94
CA ARG A 17 -4.82 12.10 13.30
C ARG A 17 -4.25 12.02 11.88
N LEU A 18 -3.22 11.19 11.69
CA LEU A 18 -2.64 10.97 10.36
C LEU A 18 -3.64 10.34 9.40
N LEU A 19 -4.37 9.30 9.84
CA LEU A 19 -5.37 8.64 9.01
C LEU A 19 -6.51 9.60 8.63
N GLU A 20 -6.93 10.45 9.56
CA GLU A 20 -7.95 11.47 9.31
C GLU A 20 -7.47 12.51 8.27
N ALA A 21 -6.22 12.98 8.38
CA ALA A 21 -5.64 13.89 7.40
C ALA A 21 -5.59 13.26 5.98
N VAL A 22 -5.20 11.97 5.90
CA VAL A 22 -5.18 11.24 4.62
C VAL A 22 -6.59 11.03 4.07
N ARG A 23 -7.56 10.71 4.92
CA ARG A 23 -8.97 10.54 4.55
C ARG A 23 -9.49 11.80 3.86
N GLN A 24 -9.27 12.96 4.47
CA GLN A 24 -9.69 14.26 3.92
C GLN A 24 -8.94 14.60 2.63
N GLN A 25 -7.61 14.42 2.61
CA GLN A 25 -6.79 14.75 1.44
C GLN A 25 -7.16 13.93 0.19
N GLN A 26 -7.53 12.66 0.37
CA GLN A 26 -7.85 11.75 -0.72
C GLN A 26 -9.36 11.66 -1.01
N GLY A 27 -10.19 12.39 -0.26
CA GLY A 27 -11.65 12.36 -0.41
C GLY A 27 -12.26 11.00 -0.10
N LEU A 28 -11.77 10.33 0.95
CA LEU A 28 -12.23 9.00 1.37
C LEU A 28 -13.34 9.09 2.42
N ASP A 29 -14.19 8.07 2.46
CA ASP A 29 -15.36 8.06 3.35
C ASP A 29 -14.99 7.65 4.77
N THR A 30 -14.05 6.72 4.94
CA THR A 30 -13.72 6.11 6.24
C THR A 30 -12.23 6.07 6.53
N LEU A 31 -11.87 5.95 7.82
CA LEU A 31 -10.49 5.76 8.25
C LEU A 31 -9.91 4.42 7.76
N ASP A 32 -10.74 3.38 7.64
CA ASP A 32 -10.33 2.07 7.09
C ASP A 32 -9.87 2.20 5.64
N GLN A 33 -10.59 2.97 4.82
CA GLN A 33 -10.17 3.26 3.45
C GLN A 33 -8.85 4.02 3.40
N ALA A 34 -8.62 4.96 4.33
CA ALA A 34 -7.35 5.68 4.43
C ALA A 34 -6.19 4.74 4.83
N ALA A 35 -6.42 3.84 5.79
CA ALA A 35 -5.45 2.82 6.19
C ALA A 35 -5.13 1.87 5.03
N GLU A 36 -6.15 1.42 4.29
CA GLU A 36 -5.98 0.60 3.09
C GLU A 36 -5.17 1.33 2.02
N PHE A 37 -5.49 2.60 1.76
CA PHE A 37 -4.79 3.43 0.79
C PHE A 37 -3.29 3.52 1.09
N LEU A 38 -2.93 3.86 2.34
CA LEU A 38 -1.53 3.94 2.77
C LEU A 38 -0.83 2.58 2.69
N THR A 39 -1.51 1.52 3.08
CA THR A 39 -0.98 0.15 3.02
C THR A 39 -0.67 -0.24 1.58
N ARG A 40 -1.62 -0.05 0.65
CA ARG A 40 -1.42 -0.30 -0.79
C ARG A 40 -0.29 0.56 -1.36
N LEU A 41 -0.20 1.84 -0.96
CA LEU A 41 0.88 2.73 -1.38
C LEU A 41 2.25 2.21 -0.94
N ARG A 42 2.38 1.80 0.32
CA ARG A 42 3.62 1.25 0.87
C ARG A 42 3.99 -0.08 0.21
N MET A 43 3.03 -0.98 -0.01
CA MET A 43 3.25 -2.23 -0.72
C MET A 43 3.77 -2.00 -2.15
N ARG A 44 3.17 -1.08 -2.91
CA ARG A 44 3.66 -0.72 -4.26
C ARG A 44 5.09 -0.16 -4.24
N LYS A 45 5.45 0.60 -3.21
CA LYS A 45 6.82 1.13 -3.04
C LYS A 45 7.79 0.02 -2.64
N ALA A 46 7.40 -0.87 -1.74
CA ALA A 46 8.18 -2.02 -1.32
C ALA A 46 8.42 -2.99 -2.48
N ALA A 47 7.39 -3.33 -3.25
CA ALA A 47 7.50 -4.17 -4.43
C ALA A 47 8.47 -3.59 -5.47
N ARG A 48 8.38 -2.28 -5.74
CA ARG A 48 9.33 -1.59 -6.64
C ARG A 48 10.78 -1.65 -6.15
N ARG A 49 11.00 -1.56 -4.83
CA ARG A 49 12.35 -1.68 -4.24
C ARG A 49 12.86 -3.12 -4.28
N ALA A 50 11.99 -4.09 -3.96
CA ALA A 50 12.33 -5.50 -3.93
C ALA A 50 12.60 -6.08 -5.32
N ALA A 51 11.92 -5.58 -6.36
CA ALA A 51 12.13 -6.02 -7.74
C ALA A 51 13.51 -5.63 -8.33
N GLY A 52 14.32 -4.85 -7.60
CA GLY A 52 15.65 -4.42 -8.05
C GLY A 52 15.62 -3.49 -9.28
N PRO A 53 16.79 -3.06 -9.79
CA PRO A 53 16.87 -2.43 -11.10
C PRO A 53 16.26 -3.39 -12.13
N ARG A 54 15.48 -2.87 -13.08
CA ARG A 54 15.10 -3.65 -14.27
C ARG A 54 16.37 -3.98 -15.05
N HIS A 55 17.07 -5.05 -14.69
CA HIS A 55 18.13 -5.59 -15.52
C HIS A 55 17.46 -6.12 -16.78
N LEU A 56 17.52 -5.34 -17.85
CA LEU A 56 17.34 -5.83 -19.21
C LEU A 56 18.54 -6.71 -19.52
N ALA A 57 18.57 -7.92 -18.96
CA ALA A 57 19.55 -8.91 -19.35
C ALA A 57 19.28 -9.24 -20.83
N PRO A 58 20.26 -9.12 -21.73
CA PRO A 58 20.06 -9.50 -23.12
C PRO A 58 19.67 -10.97 -23.15
N VAL A 59 18.52 -11.27 -23.77
CA VAL A 59 18.12 -12.65 -24.05
C VAL A 59 19.18 -13.20 -25.00
N ARG A 60 20.09 -14.04 -24.50
CA ARG A 60 21.01 -14.79 -25.36
C ARG A 60 20.17 -15.79 -26.14
N GLY A 61 19.77 -15.39 -27.34
CA GLY A 61 19.19 -16.29 -28.32
C GLY A 61 20.24 -17.33 -28.69
N ASN A 62 20.00 -18.58 -28.27
CA ASN A 62 20.80 -19.71 -28.71
C ASN A 62 20.38 -20.02 -30.15
N ARG A 63 21.33 -19.91 -31.10
CA ARG A 63 21.17 -20.42 -32.47
C ARG A 63 21.52 -21.90 -32.50
#